data_AF-A0A953J5I8-F1
#
_entry.id   AF-A0A953J5I8-F1
#
_cell.length_a   1.000
_cell.length_b   1.000
_cell.length_c   1.000
_cell.angle_alpha   90.00
_cell.angle_beta   90.00
_cell.angle_gamma   90.00
#
_symmetry.space_group_name_H-M   'P 1'
#
loop_
_entity.id
_entity.type
_entity.pdbx_description
1 polymer ?
#
loop_
_entity_poly.entity_id
_entity_poly.type
_entity_poly.pdbx_seq_one_letter_code
_entity_poly.pdbx_strand_id
1 'polypeptide(L)'
;MSHYFVPILLVIMLLFGCGKGSDAPKADCAINAGPCVRETVPDGLSVSFDIGPKPVSSMAVLTLSTFLQKKGRTVTDAKVTVDLSMPGMYMGENRVALALTESGRYEGRGILPRCPSGKRLWKAEVMVERPSRPGRTTTASFIFEVKN
;
A
#
# COMPACT_ATOMS: atom_id res chain seq x y z
N MET A 1 19.20 43.85 59.25
CA MET A 1 17.92 43.10 59.06
C MET A 1 17.39 43.42 57.67
N SER A 2 17.57 42.50 56.71
CA SER A 2 16.65 42.27 55.60
C SER A 2 17.06 41.00 54.86
N HIS A 3 16.12 40.06 54.74
CA HIS A 3 16.14 38.90 53.83
C HIS A 3 16.10 39.42 52.37
N TYR A 4 16.50 38.70 51.31
CA TYR A 4 15.79 37.64 50.56
C TYR A 4 16.76 37.15 49.46
N PHE A 5 17.06 35.85 49.34
CA PHE A 5 16.40 34.87 48.46
C PHE A 5 16.49 35.16 46.94
N VAL A 6 17.47 34.55 46.25
CA VAL A 6 17.41 34.24 44.80
C VAL A 6 18.13 32.90 44.55
N PRO A 7 17.41 31.77 44.40
CA PRO A 7 17.93 30.60 43.72
C PRO A 7 17.59 30.68 42.21
N ILE A 8 18.01 29.69 41.42
CA ILE A 8 17.62 29.42 40.02
C ILE A 8 18.53 30.18 39.03
N LEU A 9 19.39 29.52 38.24
CA LEU A 9 18.97 28.75 37.07
C LEU A 9 20.09 27.81 36.60
N LEU A 10 20.06 26.56 37.06
CA LEU A 10 20.84 25.47 36.47
C LEU A 10 19.94 24.76 35.46
N VAL A 11 19.77 25.35 34.27
CA VAL A 11 18.97 24.74 33.20
C VAL A 11 19.90 23.98 32.27
N ILE A 12 19.92 22.69 32.57
CA ILE A 12 20.35 21.55 31.80
C ILE A 12 19.84 21.66 30.35
N MET A 13 20.75 21.92 29.42
CA MET A 13 20.49 21.84 27.98
C MET A 13 20.60 20.36 27.55
N LEU A 14 19.60 19.56 27.92
CA LEU A 14 19.46 18.18 27.46
C LEU A 14 19.06 18.18 25.98
N LEU A 15 20.02 17.76 25.17
CA LEU A 15 19.91 17.06 23.90
C LEU A 15 18.48 16.60 23.54
N PHE A 16 17.71 17.44 22.85
CA PHE A 16 16.54 16.99 22.09
C PHE A 16 17.01 16.34 20.78
N GLY A 17 17.72 15.22 20.91
CA GLY A 17 17.92 14.29 19.81
C GLY A 17 16.62 13.54 19.55
N CYS A 18 15.75 14.11 18.71
CA CYS A 18 14.54 13.43 18.26
C CYS A 18 14.94 12.32 17.27
N GLY A 19 15.39 11.18 17.81
CA GLY A 19 15.59 9.96 17.03
C GLY A 19 14.24 9.46 16.54
N LYS A 20 13.92 9.69 15.26
CA LYS A 20 12.81 9.02 14.58
C LYS A 20 13.10 7.52 14.56
N GLY A 21 12.51 6.77 15.48
CA GLY A 21 12.52 5.32 15.44
C GLY A 21 11.90 4.83 14.13
N SER A 22 12.64 4.03 13.37
CA SER A 22 12.16 3.37 12.16
C SER A 22 11.15 2.29 12.57
N ASP A 23 9.86 2.62 12.60
CA ASP A 23 8.84 1.60 12.85
C ASP A 23 8.83 0.59 11.69
N ALA A 24 8.82 -0.70 12.01
CA ALA A 24 8.83 -1.75 11.00
C ALA A 24 7.53 -1.67 10.16
N PRO A 25 7.57 -1.94 8.84
CA PRO A 25 6.37 -1.97 8.02
C PRO A 25 5.33 -2.93 8.61
N LYS A 26 4.08 -2.47 8.72
CA LYS A 26 2.93 -3.23 9.23
C LYS A 26 1.85 -3.29 8.16
N ALA A 27 1.03 -4.34 8.20
CA ALA A 27 -0.13 -4.42 7.33
C ALA A 27 -1.05 -3.23 7.62
N ASP A 28 -1.40 -2.49 6.58
CA ASP A 28 -2.32 -1.36 6.65
C ASP A 28 -3.72 -1.72 6.13
N CYS A 29 -3.89 -2.96 5.68
CA CYS A 29 -5.17 -3.47 5.22
C CYS A 29 -5.33 -4.98 5.48
N ALA A 30 -6.56 -5.38 5.79
CA ALA A 30 -6.92 -6.76 6.10
C ALA A 30 -7.34 -7.53 4.82
N ILE A 31 -6.42 -7.66 3.85
CA ILE A 31 -6.74 -8.28 2.55
C ILE A 31 -7.40 -9.66 2.69
N ASN A 32 -7.10 -10.43 3.73
CA ASN A 32 -7.70 -11.75 3.92
C ASN A 32 -9.21 -11.73 4.21
N ALA A 33 -9.75 -10.60 4.66
CA ALA A 33 -11.16 -10.43 5.00
C ALA A 33 -11.98 -9.80 3.86
N GLY A 34 -11.32 -9.16 2.88
CA GLY A 34 -12.00 -8.49 1.79
C GLY A 34 -11.10 -7.49 1.05
N PRO A 35 -11.67 -6.67 0.16
CA PRO A 35 -10.93 -5.68 -0.61
C PRO A 35 -10.39 -4.55 0.28
N CYS A 36 -9.19 -4.08 -0.05
CA CYS A 36 -8.59 -2.90 0.53
C CYS A 36 -8.94 -1.66 -0.32
N VAL A 37 -9.26 -0.54 0.32
CA VAL A 37 -9.70 0.68 -0.39
C VAL A 37 -8.82 1.86 -0.03
N ARG A 38 -8.37 2.60 -1.04
CA ARG A 38 -7.62 3.86 -0.88
C ARG A 38 -8.15 4.91 -1.84
N GLU A 39 -8.30 6.13 -1.36
CA GLU A 39 -8.47 7.30 -2.21
C GLU A 39 -7.11 7.95 -2.45
N THR A 40 -6.81 8.25 -3.71
CA THR A 40 -5.52 8.80 -4.14
C THR A 40 -5.53 10.32 -4.10
N VAL A 41 -4.46 10.93 -3.61
CA VAL A 41 -4.30 12.38 -3.53
C VAL A 41 -3.22 12.82 -4.52
N PRO A 42 -3.41 13.91 -5.30
CA PRO A 42 -4.58 14.80 -5.33
C PRO A 42 -5.67 14.39 -6.35
N ASP A 43 -5.66 13.16 -6.87
CA ASP A 43 -6.55 12.77 -7.98
C ASP A 43 -8.01 12.53 -7.60
N GLY A 44 -8.27 12.16 -6.34
CA GLY A 44 -9.58 11.72 -5.86
C GLY A 44 -10.06 10.45 -6.57
N LEU A 45 -9.15 9.59 -7.03
CA LEU A 45 -9.49 8.27 -7.57
C LEU A 45 -9.55 7.29 -6.40
N SER A 46 -10.72 6.67 -6.20
CA SER A 46 -10.93 5.55 -5.29
C SER A 46 -10.50 4.26 -5.98
N VAL A 47 -9.56 3.56 -5.34
CA VAL A 47 -9.00 2.29 -5.78
C VAL A 47 -9.38 1.23 -4.76
N SER A 48 -10.25 0.30 -5.15
CA SER A 48 -10.57 -0.89 -4.37
C SER A 48 -9.80 -2.08 -4.94
N PHE A 49 -8.81 -2.57 -4.20
CA PHE A 49 -7.93 -3.67 -4.59
C PHE A 49 -8.27 -4.94 -3.83
N ASP A 50 -8.32 -6.07 -4.52
CA ASP A 50 -8.61 -7.38 -3.93
C ASP A 50 -7.73 -8.49 -4.52
N ILE A 51 -7.57 -9.57 -3.77
CA ILE A 51 -6.84 -10.77 -4.21
C ILE A 51 -7.62 -12.02 -3.83
N GLY A 52 -8.05 -12.81 -4.80
CA GLY A 52 -8.70 -14.11 -4.58
C GLY A 52 -7.78 -15.29 -4.90
N PRO A 53 -8.05 -16.50 -4.35
CA PRO A 53 -9.07 -16.79 -3.32
C PRO A 53 -8.67 -16.28 -1.92
N LYS A 54 -9.63 -16.32 -0.97
CA LYS A 54 -9.41 -15.98 0.44
C LYS A 54 -9.29 -17.25 1.30
N PRO A 55 -8.44 -17.27 2.34
CA PRO A 55 -7.39 -16.28 2.59
C PRO A 55 -6.33 -16.31 1.48
N VAL A 56 -5.62 -15.19 1.30
CA VAL A 56 -4.60 -15.08 0.25
C VAL A 56 -3.40 -15.93 0.66
N SER A 57 -3.02 -16.91 -0.16
CA SER A 57 -1.91 -17.81 0.11
C SER A 57 -0.77 -17.63 -0.88
N SER A 58 0.47 -17.74 -0.39
CA SER A 58 1.65 -17.84 -1.24
C SER A 58 1.66 -19.12 -2.08
N MET A 59 2.42 -19.13 -3.17
CA MET A 59 2.61 -20.31 -4.04
C MET A 59 1.31 -20.88 -4.66
N ALA A 60 0.27 -20.07 -4.74
CA ALA A 60 -0.98 -20.39 -5.43
C ALA A 60 -1.21 -19.42 -6.59
N VAL A 61 -2.01 -19.84 -7.58
CA VAL A 61 -2.53 -18.92 -8.60
C VAL A 61 -3.56 -18.02 -7.94
N LEU A 62 -3.35 -16.72 -8.06
CA LEU A 62 -4.20 -15.69 -7.47
C LEU A 62 -4.82 -14.83 -8.57
N THR A 63 -6.06 -14.41 -8.34
CA THR A 63 -6.73 -13.38 -9.14
C THR A 63 -6.60 -12.06 -8.42
N LEU A 64 -5.83 -11.15 -9.00
CA LEU A 64 -5.75 -9.77 -8.56
C LEU A 64 -6.88 -9.01 -9.24
N SER A 65 -7.69 -8.30 -8.47
CA SER A 65 -8.77 -7.47 -9.01
C SER A 65 -8.71 -6.05 -8.48
N THR A 66 -9.09 -5.09 -9.32
CA THR A 66 -9.22 -3.68 -8.93
C THR A 66 -10.53 -3.11 -9.45
N PHE A 67 -11.26 -2.38 -8.61
CA PHE A 67 -12.39 -1.56 -9.02
C PHE A 67 -12.06 -0.09 -8.83
N LEU A 68 -12.28 0.71 -9.87
CA LEU A 68 -11.86 2.11 -9.94
C LEU A 68 -13.08 3.03 -10.00
N GLN A 69 -13.16 3.99 -9.09
CA GLN A 69 -14.21 5.01 -9.09
C GLN A 69 -13.63 6.42 -8.95
N LYS A 70 -14.23 7.38 -9.67
CA LYS A 70 -13.94 8.81 -9.50
C LYS A 70 -15.24 9.59 -9.51
N LYS A 71 -15.47 10.40 -8.48
CA LYS A 71 -16.70 11.20 -8.32
C LYS A 71 -17.97 10.35 -8.51
N GLY A 72 -17.99 9.15 -7.93
CA GLY A 72 -19.13 8.22 -8.01
C GLY A 72 -19.31 7.48 -9.35
N ARG A 73 -18.42 7.68 -10.33
CA ARG A 73 -18.48 6.99 -11.63
C ARG A 73 -17.37 5.94 -11.75
N THR A 74 -17.71 4.78 -12.31
CA THR A 74 -16.75 3.73 -12.64
C THR A 74 -15.79 4.21 -13.73
N VAL A 75 -14.51 3.88 -13.60
CA VAL A 75 -13.46 4.21 -14.57
C VAL A 75 -13.09 2.95 -15.35
N THR A 76 -13.41 2.89 -16.64
CA THR A 76 -13.25 1.70 -17.49
C THR A 76 -12.27 1.88 -18.65
N ASP A 77 -11.58 3.02 -18.73
CA ASP A 77 -10.67 3.39 -19.82
C ASP A 77 -9.20 3.47 -19.36
N ALA A 78 -8.86 2.84 -18.23
CA ALA A 78 -7.52 2.92 -17.65
C ALA A 78 -6.63 1.74 -18.07
N LYS A 79 -5.32 1.98 -18.13
CA LYS A 79 -4.32 0.92 -18.08
C LYS A 79 -3.93 0.70 -16.63
N VAL A 80 -4.10 -0.53 -16.14
CA VAL A 80 -3.88 -0.88 -14.73
C VAL A 80 -2.79 -1.94 -14.63
N THR A 81 -1.83 -1.71 -13.74
CA THR A 81 -0.75 -2.66 -13.43
C THR A 81 -0.55 -2.71 -11.93
N VAL A 82 -0.32 -3.90 -11.38
CA VAL A 82 0.00 -4.09 -9.97
C VAL A 82 1.45 -4.51 -9.85
N ASP A 83 2.26 -3.72 -9.15
CA ASP A 83 3.62 -4.09 -8.77
C ASP A 83 3.61 -4.71 -7.36
N LEU A 84 4.19 -5.90 -7.22
CA LEU A 84 4.14 -6.73 -6.02
C LEU A 84 5.54 -6.89 -5.44
N SER A 85 5.73 -6.45 -4.20
CA SER A 85 7.03 -6.48 -3.52
C SER A 85 6.89 -6.88 -2.06
N MET A 86 8.00 -7.23 -1.41
CA MET A 86 8.06 -7.42 0.04
C MET A 86 8.84 -6.27 0.68
N PRO A 87 8.31 -5.60 1.71
CA PRO A 87 9.02 -4.52 2.37
C PRO A 87 10.41 -4.95 2.88
N GLY A 88 11.44 -4.16 2.54
CA GLY A 88 12.82 -4.43 2.92
C GLY A 88 13.52 -5.53 2.12
N MET A 89 12.99 -5.94 0.96
CA MET A 89 13.61 -6.92 0.06
C MET A 89 13.41 -6.51 -1.41
N TYR A 90 14.48 -6.61 -2.20
CA TYR A 90 14.38 -6.49 -3.66
C TYR A 90 13.93 -7.83 -4.25
N MET A 91 12.82 -7.82 -5.00
CA MET A 91 12.22 -9.03 -5.58
C MET A 91 12.44 -9.17 -7.10
N GLY A 92 13.12 -8.22 -7.74
CA GLY A 92 13.06 -8.08 -9.19
C GLY A 92 11.73 -7.48 -9.65
N GLU A 93 11.49 -7.48 -10.96
CA GLU A 93 10.21 -7.05 -11.52
C GLU A 93 9.14 -8.11 -11.28
N ASN A 94 8.07 -7.73 -10.59
CA ASN A 94 6.93 -8.60 -10.31
C ASN A 94 5.64 -7.82 -10.54
N ARG A 95 5.32 -7.64 -11.83
CA ARG A 95 4.20 -6.82 -12.28
C ARG A 95 3.14 -7.64 -12.98
N VAL A 96 1.89 -7.39 -12.61
CA VAL A 96 0.71 -8.02 -13.22
C VAL A 96 -0.09 -6.94 -13.92
N ALA A 97 -0.20 -7.01 -15.25
CA ALA A 97 -1.14 -6.19 -16.00
C ALA A 97 -2.57 -6.69 -15.76
N LEU A 98 -3.50 -5.78 -15.48
CA LEU A 98 -4.91 -6.12 -15.27
C LEU A 98 -5.73 -5.70 -16.48
N ALA A 99 -6.57 -6.59 -16.98
CA ALA A 99 -7.48 -6.36 -18.10
C ALA A 99 -8.88 -5.98 -17.58
N LEU A 100 -9.54 -5.04 -18.26
CA LEU A 100 -10.92 -4.70 -17.96
C LEU A 100 -11.84 -5.90 -18.25
N THR A 101 -12.73 -6.19 -17.31
CA THR A 101 -13.80 -7.21 -17.43
C THR A 101 -15.15 -6.54 -17.70
N GLU A 102 -16.12 -7.33 -18.15
CA GLU A 102 -17.49 -6.86 -18.41
C GLU A 102 -18.18 -6.29 -17.15
N SER A 103 -17.75 -6.70 -15.95
CA SER A 103 -18.26 -6.17 -14.69
C SER A 103 -17.69 -4.79 -14.32
N GLY A 104 -16.85 -4.19 -15.18
CA GLY A 104 -16.18 -2.91 -14.91
C GLY A 104 -15.06 -2.99 -13.88
N ARG A 105 -14.55 -4.21 -13.62
CA ARG A 105 -13.36 -4.45 -12.78
C ARG A 105 -12.15 -4.68 -13.68
N TYR A 106 -10.96 -4.47 -13.16
CA TYR A 106 -9.72 -4.88 -13.81
C TYR A 106 -9.20 -6.13 -13.13
N GLU A 107 -8.88 -7.17 -13.89
CA GLU A 107 -8.44 -8.45 -13.35
C GLU A 107 -7.20 -8.99 -14.06
N GLY A 108 -6.36 -9.71 -13.31
CA GLY A 108 -5.15 -10.36 -13.81
C GLY A 108 -4.74 -11.49 -12.88
N ARG A 109 -3.94 -12.42 -13.40
CA ARG A 109 -3.46 -13.58 -12.65
C ARG A 109 -2.00 -13.40 -12.26
N GLY A 110 -1.67 -13.80 -11.03
CA GLY A 110 -0.31 -13.76 -10.51
C GLY A 110 -0.08 -14.84 -9.47
N ILE A 111 1.17 -14.96 -9.01
CA ILE A 111 1.57 -15.83 -7.91
C ILE A 111 2.36 -14.96 -6.93
N LEU A 112 2.20 -15.20 -5.63
CA LEU A 112 3.05 -14.60 -4.59
C LEU A 112 4.06 -15.64 -4.11
N PRO A 113 5.34 -15.55 -4.54
CA PRO A 113 6.39 -16.45 -4.07
C PRO A 113 6.56 -16.44 -2.55
N ARG A 114 6.73 -17.61 -1.95
CA ARG A 114 7.04 -17.69 -0.53
C ARG A 114 8.44 -17.11 -0.26
N CYS A 115 8.57 -16.27 0.78
CA CYS A 115 9.89 -15.85 1.25
C CYS A 115 10.60 -17.00 1.98
N PRO A 116 11.86 -17.33 1.64
CA PRO A 116 12.63 -18.34 2.37
C PRO A 116 12.77 -18.06 3.86
N SER A 117 12.84 -16.79 4.25
CA SER A 117 12.91 -16.37 5.66
C SER A 117 11.57 -16.44 6.42
N GLY A 118 10.48 -16.84 5.76
CA GLY A 118 9.15 -16.97 6.35
C GLY A 118 8.38 -15.65 6.49
N LYS A 119 8.93 -14.53 6.01
CA LYS A 119 8.21 -13.25 5.96
C LYS A 119 6.95 -13.36 5.08
N ARG A 120 5.87 -12.74 5.54
CA ARG A 120 4.54 -12.80 4.94
C ARG A 120 3.96 -11.46 4.54
N LEU A 121 4.68 -10.37 4.83
CA LEU A 121 4.23 -9.04 4.51
C LEU A 121 4.55 -8.72 3.05
N TRP A 122 3.53 -8.31 2.33
CA TRP A 122 3.56 -7.92 0.94
C TRP A 122 3.10 -6.48 0.78
N LYS A 123 3.58 -5.82 -0.26
CA LYS A 123 3.14 -4.52 -0.72
C LYS A 123 2.65 -4.66 -2.16
N ALA A 124 1.44 -4.20 -2.43
CA ALA A 124 0.92 -3.99 -3.77
C ALA A 124 0.89 -2.49 -4.08
N GLU A 125 1.46 -2.11 -5.21
CA GLU A 125 1.33 -0.77 -5.80
C GLU A 125 0.45 -0.88 -7.05
N VAL A 126 -0.80 -0.45 -6.91
CA VAL A 126 -1.76 -0.39 -8.03
C VAL A 126 -1.51 0.90 -8.79
N MET A 127 -0.91 0.76 -9.97
CA MET A 127 -0.57 1.84 -10.89
C MET A 127 -1.67 2.00 -11.93
N VAL A 128 -2.21 3.21 -12.04
CA VAL A 128 -3.32 3.53 -12.93
C VAL A 128 -2.92 4.68 -13.84
N GLU A 129 -2.90 4.42 -15.15
CA GLU A 129 -2.70 5.40 -16.21
C GLU A 129 -4.04 5.65 -16.91
N ARG A 130 -4.42 6.91 -17.11
CA ARG A 130 -5.73 7.27 -17.71
C ARG A 130 -5.59 8.27 -18.85
N PRO A 131 -6.38 8.13 -19.94
CA PRO A 131 -6.40 9.09 -21.04
C PRO A 131 -6.71 10.53 -20.59
N SER A 132 -7.56 10.69 -19.58
CA SER A 132 -7.90 12.01 -19.00
C SER A 132 -6.70 12.77 -18.39
N ARG A 133 -5.59 12.09 -18.07
CA ARG A 133 -4.35 12.72 -17.56
C ARG A 133 -3.12 12.05 -18.20
N PRO A 134 -2.82 12.35 -19.48
CA PRO A 134 -1.72 11.74 -20.21
C PRO A 134 -0.37 11.93 -19.50
N GLY A 135 0.47 10.89 -19.50
CA GLY A 135 1.80 10.94 -18.90
C GLY A 135 1.83 10.92 -17.36
N ARG A 136 0.67 10.78 -16.69
CA ARG A 136 0.60 10.73 -15.23
C ARG A 136 0.08 9.38 -14.73
N THR A 137 0.92 8.70 -13.96
CA THR A 137 0.54 7.49 -13.22
C THR A 137 0.00 7.88 -11.84
N THR A 138 -1.15 7.33 -11.48
CA THR A 138 -1.72 7.43 -10.13
C THR A 138 -1.49 6.10 -9.42
N THR A 139 -0.88 6.14 -8.23
CA THR A 139 -0.54 4.92 -7.49
C THR A 139 -1.30 4.85 -6.16
N ALA A 140 -1.91 3.69 -5.89
CA ALA A 140 -2.43 3.34 -4.57
C ALA A 140 -1.59 2.19 -3.98
N SER A 141 -1.11 2.37 -2.75
CA SER A 141 -0.26 1.39 -2.07
C SER A 141 -1.03 0.68 -0.95
N PHE A 142 -0.83 -0.63 -0.85
CA PHE A 142 -1.45 -1.49 0.15
C PHE A 142 -0.39 -2.43 0.72
N ILE A 143 -0.27 -2.50 2.04
CA ILE A 143 0.58 -3.45 2.75
C ILE A 143 -0.33 -4.47 3.44
N PHE A 144 -0.09 -5.75 3.17
CA PHE A 144 -0.95 -6.83 3.65
C PHE A 144 -0.15 -8.08 3.98
N GLU A 145 -0.75 -8.96 4.77
CA GLU A 145 -0.15 -10.24 5.13
C GLU A 145 -0.83 -11.39 4.36
N VAL A 146 -0.04 -12.36 3.91
CA VAL A 146 -0.53 -13.59 3.26
C VAL A 146 -0.35 -14.82 4.14
N LYS A 147 -1.10 -15.88 3.85
CA LYS A 147 -0.91 -17.22 4.42
C LYS A 147 0.16 -17.98 3.63
N ASN A 148 0.72 -19.01 4.25
CA ASN A 148 1.68 -19.91 3.60
C ASN A 148 0.96 -21.16 3.12
#